data_AF-A0A2V5LED8-F1
#
_entry.id   AF-A0A2V5LED8-F1
#
_cell.length_a   1.000
_cell.length_b   1.000
_cell.length_c   1.000
_cell.angle_alpha   90.00
_cell.angle_beta   90.00
_cell.angle_gamma   90.00
#
_symmetry.space_group_name_H-M   'P 1'
#
loop_
_entity.id
_entity.type
_entity.pdbx_description
1 polymer ?
#
loop_
_entity_poly.entity_id
_entity_poly.type
_entity_poly.pdbx_seq_one_letter_code
_entity_poly.pdbx_strand_id
1 'polypeptide(L)' 'MKTENLETIARKLVAPGKGILAADESSGTIEKRLKSINVPSTEENRRMYREILFTTKGAGEFISGVILFDETIRQ' A
#
# COMPACT_ATOMS: atom_id res chain seq x y z
N MET A 1 0.54 21.40 9.77
CA MET A 1 0.31 20.70 8.49
C MET A 1 0.27 21.74 7.38
N LYS A 2 1.08 21.59 6.32
CA LYS A 2 0.81 22.32 5.07
C LYS A 2 -0.49 21.74 4.51
N THR A 3 -1.55 22.54 4.46
CA THR A 3 -2.76 22.25 3.69
C THR A 3 -2.38 22.32 2.22
N GLU A 4 -1.82 21.23 1.68
CA GLU A 4 -1.88 21.06 0.23
C GLU A 4 -3.36 21.07 -0.15
N ASN A 5 -3.70 21.89 -1.16
CA ASN A 5 -5.05 21.94 -1.69
C ASN A 5 -5.44 20.52 -2.14
N LEU A 6 -6.65 20.06 -1.76
CA LEU A 6 -7.20 18.76 -2.16
C LEU A 6 -7.16 18.56 -3.68
N GLU A 7 -7.36 19.64 -4.45
CA GLU A 7 -7.23 19.64 -5.90
C GLU A 7 -5.82 19.23 -6.35
N THR A 8 -4.78 19.76 -5.70
CA THR A 8 -3.38 19.44 -6.01
C THR A 8 -3.08 17.97 -5.73
N ILE A 9 -3.55 17.45 -4.59
CA ILE A 9 -3.38 16.03 -4.24
C ILE A 9 -4.13 15.14 -5.23
N ALA A 10 -5.39 15.47 -5.54
CA ALA A 10 -6.19 14.72 -6.50
C ALA A 10 -5.49 14.66 -7.88
N ARG A 11 -4.97 15.79 -8.36
CA ARG A 11 -4.20 15.85 -9.62
C ARG A 11 -2.93 14.99 -9.58
N LYS A 12 -2.21 14.95 -8.45
CA LYS A 12 -1.04 14.07 -8.27
C LYS A 12 -1.43 12.59 -8.30
N LEU A 13 -2.57 12.22 -7.68
CA LEU A 13 -3.07 10.85 -7.64
C LEU A 13 -3.50 10.32 -9.02
N VAL A 14 -3.92 11.18 -9.95
CA VAL A 14 -4.38 10.78 -11.30
C VAL A 14 -3.39 11.16 -12.42
N ALA A 15 -2.10 11.26 -12.10
CA ALA A 15 -1.07 11.57 -13.08
C ALA A 15 -1.08 10.56 -14.27
N PRO A 16 -0.94 11.00 -15.53
CA PRO A 16 -0.94 10.11 -16.69
C PRO A 16 0.09 8.98 -16.55
N GLY A 17 -0.33 7.76 -16.86
CA GLY A 17 0.52 6.57 -16.74
C GLY A 17 0.70 6.04 -15.32
N LYS A 18 0.04 6.64 -14.31
CA LYS A 18 0.07 6.18 -12.92
C LYS A 18 -1.30 5.74 -12.42
N GLY A 19 -1.29 4.81 -11.48
CA GLY A 19 -2.47 4.31 -10.76
C GLY A 19 -2.28 4.30 -9.24
N ILE A 20 -3.30 3.82 -8.54
CA ILE A 20 -3.31 3.69 -7.07
C ILE A 20 -3.12 2.23 -6.69
N LEU A 21 -2.21 1.96 -5.76
CA LEU A 21 -2.05 0.64 -5.15
C LEU A 21 -2.97 0.51 -3.92
N ALA A 22 -3.91 -0.42 -3.97
CA ALA A 22 -4.72 -0.79 -2.82
C ALA A 22 -3.94 -1.79 -1.95
N ALA A 23 -3.34 -1.30 -0.85
CA ALA A 23 -2.61 -2.07 0.15
C ALA A 23 -3.32 -1.99 1.52
N ASP A 24 -4.66 -1.99 1.48
CA ASP A 24 -5.57 -1.79 2.60
C ASP A 24 -6.29 -3.09 3.03
N GLU A 25 -5.74 -4.24 2.66
CA GLU A 25 -6.30 -5.53 3.10
C GLU A 25 -6.37 -5.63 4.63
N SER A 26 -7.58 -5.86 5.14
CA SER A 26 -7.82 -6.15 6.56
C SER A 26 -7.10 -7.41 7.01
N SER A 27 -6.92 -7.58 8.32
CA SER A 27 -6.20 -8.73 8.92
C SER A 27 -6.71 -10.09 8.43
N GLY A 28 -8.03 -10.27 8.29
CA GLY A 28 -8.61 -11.51 7.77
C GLY A 28 -8.44 -11.70 6.25
N THR A 29 -8.32 -10.61 5.49
CA THR A 29 -8.10 -10.67 4.04
C THR A 29 -6.65 -11.04 3.73
N ILE A 30 -5.70 -10.38 4.40
CA ILE A 30 -4.27 -10.66 4.22
C ILE A 30 -3.91 -12.06 4.76
N GLU A 31 -4.56 -12.53 5.81
CA GLU A 31 -4.39 -13.90 6.31
C GLU A 31 -4.70 -14.94 5.24
N LYS A 32 -5.80 -14.80 4.50
CA LYS A 32 -6.15 -15.71 3.40
C LYS A 32 -5.08 -15.70 2.30
N ARG A 33 -4.52 -14.53 1.98
CA ARG A 33 -3.48 -14.36 0.96
C ARG A 33 -2.15 -15.00 1.39
N LEU A 34 -1.74 -14.82 2.65
CA LEU A 34 -0.51 -15.45 3.17
C LEU A 34 -0.69 -16.97 3.30
N LYS A 35 -1.87 -17.43 3.72
CA LYS A 35 -2.19 -18.85 3.82
C LYS A 35 -2.12 -19.57 2.48
N SER A 36 -2.52 -18.93 1.37
CA SER A 36 -2.44 -19.57 0.04
C SER A 36 -1.01 -19.83 -0.43
N ILE A 37 -0.01 -19.20 0.21
CA ILE A 37 1.42 -19.43 -0.04
C ILE A 37 2.13 -20.09 1.16
N ASN A 38 1.37 -20.70 2.08
CA ASN A 38 1.87 -21.37 3.30
C ASN A 38 2.69 -20.48 4.23
N VAL A 39 2.40 -19.18 4.29
CA VAL A 39 3.04 -18.23 5.21
C VAL A 39 2.08 -17.90 6.37
N PRO A 40 2.54 -17.93 7.64
CA PRO A 40 1.69 -17.56 8.77
C PRO A 40 1.39 -16.06 8.80
N SER A 41 0.17 -15.68 9.19
CA SER A 41 -0.23 -14.26 9.30
C SER A 41 0.22 -13.63 10.62
N THR A 42 1.53 -13.44 10.76
CA THR A 42 2.12 -12.66 11.86
C THR A 42 2.23 -11.19 11.47
N GLU A 43 2.34 -10.29 12.45
CA GLU A 43 2.57 -8.86 12.21
C GLU A 43 3.82 -8.62 11.35
N GLU A 44 4.91 -9.31 11.66
CA GLU A 44 6.15 -9.22 10.90
C GLU A 44 5.97 -9.67 9.44
N ASN A 45 5.25 -10.76 9.18
CA ASN A 45 5.00 -11.21 7.81
C ASN A 45 4.10 -10.24 7.03
N ARG A 46 3.13 -9.61 7.70
CA ARG A 46 2.30 -8.56 7.09
C ARG A 46 3.14 -7.31 6.77
N ARG A 47 4.03 -6.91 7.68
CA ARG A 47 4.99 -5.80 7.49
C ARG A 47 5.92 -6.09 6.32
N MET A 48 6.55 -7.26 6.29
CA MET A 48 7.43 -7.69 5.19
C MET A 48 6.71 -7.73 3.84
N TYR A 49 5.47 -8.23 3.80
CA TYR A 49 4.67 -8.22 2.57
C TYR A 49 4.45 -6.79 2.05
N ARG A 50 4.11 -5.84 2.93
CA ARG A 50 3.96 -4.42 2.56
C ARG A 50 5.27 -3.77 2.17
N GLU A 51 6.35 -4.08 2.89
CA GLU A 51 7.69 -3.58 2.61
C GLU A 51 8.13 -3.97 1.19
N ILE A 52 7.88 -5.22 0.76
CA ILE A 52 8.17 -5.67 -0.61
C ILE A 52 7.42 -4.80 -1.64
N LEU A 53 6.14 -4.52 -1.42
CA LEU A 53 5.35 -3.69 -2.32
C LEU A 53 5.90 -2.26 -2.42
N PHE A 54 6.35 -1.67 -1.31
CA PHE A 54 6.77 -0.27 -1.25
C PHE A 54 8.24 -0.06 -1.67
N THR A 55 9.08 -1.06 -1.48
CA THR A 55 10.52 -1.02 -1.81
C THR A 55 10.84 -1.54 -3.20
N THR A 56 9.83 -1.98 -3.96
CA THR A 56 9.99 -2.39 -5.35
C THR A 56 10.56 -1.25 -6.19
N LYS A 57 11.78 -1.43 -6.71
CA LYS A 57 12.48 -0.43 -7.53
C LYS A 57 11.65 -0.10 -8.78
N GLY A 58 11.46 1.19 -9.05
CA GLY A 58 10.70 1.68 -10.21
C GLY A 58 9.18 1.68 -10.02
N ALA A 59 8.64 1.15 -8.90
CA ALA A 59 7.20 1.13 -8.67
C ALA A 59 6.56 2.53 -8.69
N GLY A 60 7.28 3.55 -8.21
CA GLY A 60 6.84 4.95 -8.23
C GLY A 60 6.70 5.58 -9.63
N GLU A 61 7.20 4.92 -10.68
CA GLU A 61 6.95 5.33 -12.07
C GLU A 61 5.49 5.08 -12.48
N PHE A 62 4.85 4.08 -11.87
CA PHE A 62 3.49 3.63 -12.20
C PHE A 62 2.50 3.82 -11.06
N ILE A 63 2.95 4.09 -9.84
CA ILE A 63 2.10 4.27 -8.67
C ILE A 63 2.18 5.72 -8.20
N SER A 64 1.03 6.39 -8.12
CA SER A 64 0.89 7.76 -7.65
C SER A 64 0.45 7.86 -6.19
N GLY A 65 -0.14 6.80 -5.65
CA GLY A 65 -0.63 6.73 -4.28
C GLY A 65 -0.88 5.31 -3.81
N VAL A 66 -0.97 5.15 -2.50
CA VAL A 66 -1.22 3.86 -1.85
C VAL A 66 -2.32 4.04 -0.81
N ILE A 67 -3.31 3.15 -0.81
CA ILE A 67 -4.33 3.06 0.25
C ILE A 67 -3.78 2.09 1.29
N LEU A 68 -3.68 2.53 2.54
CA LEU A 68 -3.10 1.75 3.64
C LEU A 68 -4.18 1.35 4.65
N PHE A 69 -4.01 0.17 5.25
CA PHE A 69 -4.79 -0.24 6.42
C PHE A 69 -4.23 0.43 7.69
N ASP A 70 -5.05 0.58 8.74
CA ASP A 70 -4.64 1.26 9.99
C ASP A 70 -3.44 0.59 10.68
N GLU A 71 -3.29 -0.72 10.55
CA GLU A 71 -2.09 -1.42 11.02
C GLU A 71 -0.85 -0.96 10.24
N THR A 72 -0.96 -0.88 8.91
CA THR A 72 0.16 -0.57 8.02
C THR A 72 0.67 0.86 8.17
N ILE A 73 -0.19 1.83 8.52
CA ILE A 73 0.26 3.22 8.74
C ILE A 73 0.97 3.40 10.10
N ARG A 74 0.81 2.45 11.04
CA ARG A 74 1.40 2.49 12.39
C ARG A 74 2.62 1.57 12.56
N GLN A 75 2.90 0.73 11.56
CA GLN A 75 4.11 -0.09 11.44
C GLN A 75 5.29 0.76 11.00
#